data_AF-A0AAE1FQE8-F1
#
_entry.id   AF-A0AAE1FQE8-F1
#
_cell.length_a   1.000
_cell.length_b   1.000
_cell.length_c   1.000
_cell.angle_alpha   90.00
_cell.angle_beta   90.00
_cell.angle_gamma   90.00
#
_symmetry.space_group_name_H-M   'P 1'
#
loop_
_entity.id
_entity.type
_entity.pdbx_description
1 polymer ?
#
loop_
_entity_poly.entity_id
_entity_poly.type
_entity_poly.pdbx_seq_one_letter_code
_entity_poly.pdbx_strand_id
1 'polypeptide(L)'
;MVDIEAMFHQVTVDPENRDTLRFIWWKEDTQSGIVFSCRMKVHLVGGVWSPSCASFALLTTFQDHEQEFCDVVRDTKNNFYVDDLLLSVPNVERAKTVAAGLRKFMAHGGFRLTKWLCNRKEVLKTLPPSERAEGVRELHFGGEESTTEQALGVLWNLQRDALAIKL
;
A
#
# COMPACT_ATOMS: atom_id res chain seq x y z
N MET A 1 -1.25 6.59 7.82
CA MET A 1 -0.72 6.23 6.50
C MET A 1 -0.64 4.71 6.40
N VAL A 2 -0.89 4.17 5.22
CA VAL A 2 -0.79 2.74 4.91
C VAL A 2 -0.49 2.59 3.43
N ASP A 3 0.23 1.52 3.07
CA ASP A 3 0.65 1.19 1.70
C ASP A 3 -0.12 -0.05 1.19
N ILE A 4 -0.34 -0.16 -0.12
CA ILE A 4 -0.80 -1.39 -0.77
C ILE A 4 0.41 -2.21 -1.19
N GLU A 5 0.59 -3.38 -0.58
CA GLU A 5 1.79 -4.21 -0.76
C GLU A 5 2.02 -4.58 -2.23
N ALA A 6 3.06 -4.03 -2.87
CA ALA A 6 3.37 -4.34 -4.26
C ALA A 6 2.14 -4.19 -5.18
N MET A 7 1.38 -3.10 -5.04
CA MET A 7 0.08 -2.83 -5.66
C MET A 7 -0.07 -3.37 -7.09
N PHE A 8 0.89 -3.10 -7.98
CA PHE A 8 0.80 -3.53 -9.39
C PHE A 8 0.76 -5.05 -9.55
N HIS A 9 1.49 -5.79 -8.71
CA HIS A 9 1.51 -7.25 -8.73
C HIS A 9 0.21 -7.88 -8.21
N GLN A 10 -0.66 -7.10 -7.55
CA GLN A 10 -1.97 -7.56 -7.11
C GLN A 10 -3.04 -7.42 -8.21
N VAL A 11 -2.71 -6.77 -9.33
CA VAL A 11 -3.63 -6.57 -10.46
C VAL A 11 -3.21 -7.41 -11.65
N THR A 12 -4.11 -8.26 -12.12
CA THR A 12 -3.86 -9.21 -13.21
C THR A 12 -3.98 -8.53 -14.57
N VAL A 13 -3.05 -8.83 -15.47
CA VAL A 13 -3.09 -8.39 -16.88
C VAL A 13 -3.99 -9.34 -17.66
N ASP A 14 -4.81 -8.79 -18.55
CA ASP A 14 -5.66 -9.55 -19.46
C ASP A 14 -4.82 -10.61 -20.22
N PRO A 15 -5.25 -11.89 -20.27
CA PRO A 15 -4.55 -12.95 -20.99
C PRO A 15 -4.08 -12.58 -22.40
N GLU A 16 -4.85 -11.78 -23.15
CA GLU A 16 -4.54 -11.39 -24.52
C GLU A 16 -3.32 -10.45 -24.60
N ASN A 17 -3.07 -9.66 -23.55
CA ASN A 17 -2.00 -8.66 -23.50
C ASN A 17 -0.69 -9.20 -22.89
N ARG A 18 -0.72 -10.33 -22.19
CA ARG A 18 0.43 -10.87 -21.42
C ARG A 18 1.65 -11.17 -22.28
N ASP A 19 1.45 -11.47 -23.56
CA ASP A 19 2.54 -11.80 -24.47
C ASP A 19 3.42 -10.60 -24.82
N THR A 20 2.93 -9.37 -24.60
CA THR A 20 3.74 -8.14 -24.68
C THR A 20 4.67 -7.96 -23.48
N LEU A 21 4.46 -8.72 -22.40
CA LEU A 21 5.21 -8.64 -21.13
C LEU A 21 6.19 -9.80 -20.97
N ARG A 22 6.71 -10.29 -22.09
CA ARG A 22 7.69 -11.39 -22.10
C ARG A 22 9.05 -10.88 -21.67
N PHE A 23 9.74 -11.70 -20.89
CA PHE A 23 11.12 -11.47 -20.52
C PHE A 23 11.88 -12.79 -20.56
N ILE A 24 13.20 -12.67 -20.65
CA ILE A 24 14.11 -13.79 -20.67
C ILE A 24 14.63 -14.03 -19.24
N TRP A 25 14.68 -15.29 -18.82
CA TRP A 25 15.25 -15.68 -17.53
C TRP A 25 16.28 -16.79 -17.71
N TRP A 26 17.44 -16.65 -17.09
CA TRP A 26 18.47 -17.68 -17.05
C TRP A 26 18.23 -18.60 -15.86
N LYS A 27 18.24 -19.92 -16.07
CA LYS A 27 18.06 -20.89 -14.98
C LYS A 27 19.14 -20.76 -13.90
N GLU A 28 20.35 -20.49 -14.36
CA GLU A 28 21.57 -20.40 -13.58
C GLU A 28 22.15 -19.01 -13.80
N ASP A 29 22.86 -18.47 -12.81
CA ASP A 29 23.49 -17.14 -12.87
C ASP A 29 24.74 -17.12 -13.80
N THR A 30 24.73 -17.96 -14.83
CA THR A 30 25.77 -18.09 -15.84
C THR A 30 25.21 -17.66 -17.19
N GLN A 31 25.91 -16.77 -17.88
CA GLN A 31 25.52 -16.26 -19.20
C GLN A 31 25.47 -17.36 -20.30
N SER A 32 25.89 -18.58 -19.98
CA SER A 32 25.85 -19.77 -20.84
C SER A 32 24.73 -20.76 -20.48
N GLY A 33 23.90 -20.46 -19.49
CA GLY A 33 22.85 -21.36 -18.99
C GLY A 33 21.60 -21.43 -19.88
N ILE A 34 20.70 -22.37 -19.56
CA ILE A 34 19.41 -22.53 -20.25
C ILE A 34 18.57 -21.26 -20.09
N VAL A 35 18.05 -20.78 -21.22
CA VAL A 35 17.26 -19.56 -21.33
C VAL A 35 15.78 -19.89 -21.41
N PHE A 36 14.96 -19.31 -20.52
CA PHE A 36 13.51 -19.44 -20.54
C PHE A 36 12.85 -18.16 -21.05
N SER A 37 11.78 -18.30 -21.82
CA SER A 37 10.83 -17.22 -22.08
C SER A 37 9.74 -17.25 -21.01
N CYS A 38 9.75 -16.26 -20.13
CA CYS A 38 8.73 -16.03 -19.14
C CYS A 38 7.78 -14.92 -19.62
N ARG A 39 6.58 -14.86 -19.04
CA ARG A 39 5.65 -13.74 -19.24
C ARG A 39 5.04 -13.33 -17.91
N MET A 40 5.00 -12.03 -17.66
CA MET A 40 4.27 -11.50 -16.51
C MET A 40 2.77 -11.71 -16.69
N LYS A 41 2.10 -12.07 -15.60
CA LYS A 41 0.62 -12.22 -15.56
C LYS A 41 -0.06 -11.05 -14.85
N VAL A 42 0.73 -10.18 -14.24
CA VAL A 42 0.30 -9.05 -13.42
C VAL A 42 0.98 -7.78 -13.92
N HIS A 43 0.47 -6.62 -13.52
CA HIS A 43 1.08 -5.35 -13.90
C HIS A 43 2.48 -5.22 -13.27
N LEU A 44 3.43 -4.71 -14.05
CA LEU A 44 4.84 -4.61 -13.65
C LEU A 44 5.23 -3.18 -13.27
N VAL A 45 6.22 -3.05 -12.39
CA VAL A 45 6.85 -1.77 -12.05
C VAL A 45 7.65 -1.26 -13.24
N GLY A 46 7.47 0.02 -13.60
CA GLY A 46 8.14 0.67 -14.73
C GLY A 46 7.35 0.65 -16.05
N GLY A 47 6.22 -0.05 -16.10
CA GLY A 47 5.28 0.05 -17.22
C GLY A 47 4.51 1.37 -17.15
N VAL A 48 4.53 2.18 -18.22
CA VAL A 48 3.87 3.49 -18.23
C VAL A 48 2.35 3.42 -18.04
N TRP A 49 1.72 2.28 -18.36
CA TRP A 49 0.28 2.04 -18.19
C TRP A 49 -0.07 1.40 -16.83
N SER A 50 0.90 0.77 -16.16
CA SER A 50 0.64 -0.03 -14.95
C SER A 50 -0.03 0.78 -13.83
N PRO A 51 0.39 2.03 -13.52
CA PRO A 51 -0.28 2.83 -12.52
C PRO A 51 -1.75 3.09 -12.86
N SER A 52 -2.06 3.44 -14.12
CA SER A 52 -3.43 3.69 -14.55
C SER A 52 -4.31 2.45 -14.41
N CYS A 53 -3.83 1.27 -14.83
CA CYS A 53 -4.57 0.02 -14.68
C CYS A 53 -4.79 -0.35 -13.21
N ALA A 54 -3.78 -0.19 -12.36
CA ALA A 54 -3.89 -0.51 -10.94
C ALA A 54 -4.81 0.46 -10.20
N SER A 55 -4.72 1.76 -10.49
CA SER A 55 -5.65 2.76 -9.96
C SER A 55 -7.07 2.52 -10.42
N PHE A 56 -7.28 2.13 -11.69
CA PHE A 56 -8.60 1.74 -12.17
C PHE A 56 -9.16 0.56 -11.37
N ALA A 57 -8.37 -0.51 -11.17
CA ALA A 57 -8.80 -1.65 -10.37
C ALA A 57 -9.18 -1.24 -8.93
N LEU A 58 -8.36 -0.41 -8.27
CA LEU A 58 -8.65 0.11 -6.93
C LEU A 58 -9.95 0.93 -6.90
N LEU A 59 -10.15 1.84 -7.85
CA LEU A 59 -11.35 2.68 -7.94
C LEU A 59 -12.60 1.84 -8.21
N THR A 60 -12.50 0.82 -9.05
CA THR A 60 -13.59 -0.13 -9.31
C THR A 60 -13.94 -0.90 -8.04
N THR A 61 -12.97 -1.36 -7.25
CA THR A 61 -13.23 -1.97 -5.93
C THR A 61 -14.02 -1.03 -5.01
N PHE A 62 -13.70 0.27 -4.99
CA PHE A 62 -14.47 1.25 -4.22
C PHE A 62 -15.91 1.39 -4.70
N GLN A 63 -16.16 1.31 -6.02
CA GLN A 63 -17.49 1.43 -6.60
C GLN A 63 -18.33 0.16 -6.35
N ASP A 64 -17.76 -1.01 -6.60
CA ASP A 64 -18.46 -2.29 -6.52
C ASP A 64 -18.94 -2.62 -5.09
N HIS A 65 -18.20 -2.16 -4.08
CA HIS A 65 -18.49 -2.45 -2.67
C HIS A 65 -18.87 -1.20 -1.84
N GLU A 66 -19.27 -0.10 -2.50
CA GLU A 66 -19.61 1.15 -1.82
C GLU A 66 -20.77 0.98 -0.81
N GLN A 67 -21.77 0.16 -1.14
CA GLN A 67 -22.93 -0.04 -0.26
C GLN A 67 -22.58 -0.86 0.99
N GLU A 68 -21.73 -1.89 0.85
CA GLU A 68 -21.34 -2.76 1.97
C GLU A 68 -20.37 -2.07 2.93
N PHE A 69 -19.50 -1.20 2.41
CA PHE A 69 -18.44 -0.54 3.19
C PHE A 69 -18.57 1.00 3.20
N CYS A 70 -19.79 1.53 3.13
CA CYS A 70 -20.08 2.94 2.88
C CYS A 70 -19.27 3.93 3.72
N ASP A 71 -19.14 3.68 5.03
CA ASP A 71 -18.39 4.54 5.95
C ASP A 71 -16.88 4.54 5.69
N VAL A 72 -16.32 3.40 5.29
CA VAL A 72 -14.89 3.26 4.99
C VAL A 72 -14.60 3.88 3.63
N VAL A 73 -15.43 3.57 2.62
CA VAL A 73 -15.30 4.12 1.27
C VAL A 73 -15.37 5.65 1.29
N ARG A 74 -16.34 6.22 2.01
CA ARG A 74 -16.47 7.67 2.17
C ARG A 74 -15.20 8.30 2.72
N ASP A 75 -14.59 7.68 3.73
CA ASP A 75 -13.43 8.24 4.41
C ASP A 75 -12.13 8.05 3.58
N THR A 76 -12.00 6.99 2.77
CA THR A 76 -10.69 6.62 2.18
C THR A 76 -10.57 6.81 0.67
N LYS A 77 -11.67 6.76 -0.10
CA LYS A 77 -11.64 6.74 -1.58
C LYS A 77 -10.83 7.87 -2.21
N ASN A 78 -10.90 9.07 -1.64
CA ASN A 78 -10.25 10.27 -2.17
C ASN A 78 -8.90 10.59 -1.52
N ASN A 79 -8.35 9.67 -0.73
CA ASN A 79 -7.14 9.88 0.07
C ASN A 79 -5.96 9.00 -0.38
N PHE A 80 -6.13 8.23 -1.45
CA PHE A 80 -5.04 7.48 -2.08
C PHE A 80 -4.25 8.34 -3.05
N TYR A 81 -2.92 8.27 -2.93
CA TYR A 81 -1.98 8.65 -3.97
C TYR A 81 -1.29 7.38 -4.47
N VAL A 82 -1.77 6.85 -5.60
CA VAL A 82 -1.37 5.54 -6.13
C VAL A 82 -1.59 4.43 -5.09
N ASP A 83 -0.52 3.91 -4.49
CA ASP A 83 -0.50 2.83 -3.49
C ASP A 83 -0.55 3.34 -2.04
N ASP A 84 -0.21 4.61 -1.79
CA ASP A 84 -0.19 5.21 -0.46
C ASP A 84 -1.54 5.83 -0.09
N LEU A 85 -2.11 5.45 1.04
CA LEU A 85 -3.26 6.12 1.67
C LEU A 85 -2.80 6.99 2.84
N LEU A 86 -3.09 8.29 2.75
CA LEU A 86 -2.88 9.25 3.83
C LEU A 86 -4.22 9.76 4.31
N LEU A 87 -4.60 9.42 5.55
CA LEU A 87 -5.88 9.80 6.14
C LEU A 87 -5.68 10.41 7.52
N SER A 88 -6.40 11.51 7.78
CA SER A 88 -6.58 12.09 9.11
C SER A 88 -8.05 11.97 9.52
N VAL A 89 -8.30 11.64 10.78
CA VAL A 89 -9.64 11.50 11.35
C VAL A 89 -9.72 12.17 12.73
N PRO A 90 -10.91 12.57 13.22
CA PRO A 90 -11.02 13.44 14.40
C PRO A 90 -10.52 12.84 15.71
N ASN A 91 -10.51 11.51 15.86
CA ASN A 91 -10.14 10.86 17.11
C ASN A 91 -9.65 9.41 16.91
N VAL A 92 -9.05 8.86 17.96
CA VAL A 92 -8.47 7.51 18.01
C VAL A 92 -9.50 6.42 17.75
N GLU A 93 -10.72 6.55 18.28
CA GLU A 93 -11.74 5.52 18.12
C GLU A 93 -12.19 5.42 16.66
N ARG A 94 -12.43 6.57 15.99
CA ARG A 94 -12.69 6.58 14.54
C ARG A 94 -11.51 5.99 13.77
N ALA A 95 -10.26 6.31 14.16
CA ALA A 95 -9.08 5.76 13.50
C ALA A 95 -9.01 4.23 13.60
N LYS A 96 -9.31 3.64 14.78
CA LYS A 96 -9.40 2.19 14.96
C LYS A 96 -10.50 1.58 14.09
N THR A 97 -11.70 2.17 14.08
CA THR A 97 -12.83 1.70 13.26
C THR A 97 -12.48 1.73 11.77
N VAL A 98 -11.94 2.85 11.28
CA VAL A 98 -11.55 2.99 9.87
C VAL A 98 -10.42 2.03 9.53
N ALA A 99 -9.39 1.87 10.37
CA ALA A 99 -8.31 0.94 10.12
C ALA A 99 -8.80 -0.52 10.01
N ALA A 100 -9.67 -0.95 10.93
CA ALA A 100 -10.25 -2.30 10.88
C ALA A 100 -11.16 -2.50 9.66
N GLY A 101 -12.02 -1.53 9.36
CA GLY A 101 -12.91 -1.56 8.22
C GLY A 101 -12.15 -1.55 6.89
N LEU A 102 -11.12 -0.72 6.78
CA LEU A 102 -10.27 -0.63 5.59
C LEU A 102 -9.51 -1.93 5.34
N ARG A 103 -8.96 -2.57 6.38
CA ARG A 103 -8.32 -3.89 6.24
C ARG A 103 -9.27 -4.93 5.66
N LYS A 104 -10.50 -4.97 6.17
CA LYS A 104 -11.52 -5.90 5.69
C LYS A 104 -11.92 -5.58 4.25
N PHE A 105 -12.19 -4.31 3.95
CA PHE A 105 -12.59 -3.85 2.61
C PHE A 105 -11.50 -4.13 1.57
N MET A 106 -10.25 -3.75 1.83
CA MET A 106 -9.16 -3.96 0.88
C MET A 106 -8.90 -5.45 0.66
N ALA A 107 -8.89 -6.26 1.72
CA ALA A 107 -8.76 -7.72 1.58
C ALA A 107 -9.92 -8.34 0.78
N HIS A 108 -11.14 -7.82 0.92
CA HIS A 108 -12.29 -8.24 0.13
C HIS A 108 -12.12 -7.91 -1.35
N GLY A 109 -11.54 -6.74 -1.67
CA GLY A 109 -11.17 -6.35 -3.02
C GLY A 109 -9.91 -7.01 -3.58
N GLY A 110 -9.27 -7.93 -2.84
CA GLY A 110 -8.05 -8.60 -3.26
C GLY A 110 -6.76 -7.81 -3.04
N PHE A 111 -6.82 -6.68 -2.31
CA PHE A 111 -5.67 -5.86 -1.96
C PHE A 111 -5.18 -6.10 -0.53
N ARG A 112 -3.90 -6.44 -0.40
CA ARG A 112 -3.20 -6.52 0.90
C ARG A 112 -2.57 -5.18 1.27
N LEU A 113 -2.88 -4.73 2.48
CA LEU A 113 -2.30 -3.53 3.08
C LEU A 113 -1.06 -3.85 3.92
N THR A 114 -0.11 -2.92 3.94
CA THR A 114 1.16 -3.05 4.67
C THR A 114 1.67 -1.68 5.12
N LYS A 115 2.81 -1.66 5.82
CA LYS A 115 3.50 -0.47 6.33
C LYS A 115 2.58 0.52 7.06
N TRP A 116 1.69 0.01 7.90
CA TRP A 116 0.80 0.86 8.69
C TRP A 116 1.60 1.78 9.60
N LEU A 117 1.23 3.06 9.54
CA LEU A 117 1.88 4.12 10.27
C LEU A 117 0.86 5.12 10.83
N CYS A 118 0.99 5.46 12.10
CA CYS A 118 0.08 6.37 12.80
C CYS A 118 0.81 7.06 13.97
N ASN A 119 0.51 8.33 14.19
CA ASN A 119 0.97 9.12 15.34
C ASN A 119 0.37 8.66 16.68
N ARG A 120 -0.64 7.77 16.68
CA ARG A 120 -1.28 7.22 17.87
C ARG A 120 -0.97 5.74 18.06
N LYS A 121 -0.19 5.43 19.10
CA LYS A 121 0.16 4.05 19.54
C LYS A 121 -1.07 3.16 19.71
N GLU A 122 -2.17 3.72 20.20
CA GLU A 122 -3.40 3.01 20.50
C GLU A 122 -4.04 2.41 19.24
N VAL A 123 -3.85 3.05 18.09
CA VAL A 123 -4.29 2.53 16.79
C VAL A 123 -3.32 1.45 16.30
N LEU A 124 -2.00 1.69 16.38
CA LEU A 124 -1.01 0.70 15.94
C LEU A 124 -1.11 -0.63 16.71
N LYS A 125 -1.47 -0.58 17.99
CA LYS A 125 -1.71 -1.77 18.83
C LYS A 125 -2.83 -2.68 18.31
N THR A 126 -3.81 -2.16 17.58
CA THR A 126 -4.90 -2.98 17.00
C THR A 126 -4.49 -3.68 15.71
N LEU A 127 -3.30 -3.39 15.18
CA LEU A 127 -2.79 -3.92 13.92
C LEU A 127 -1.75 -5.01 14.17
N PRO A 128 -1.67 -6.06 13.34
CA PRO A 128 -0.62 -7.07 13.44
C PRO A 128 0.77 -6.46 13.27
N PRO A 129 1.79 -6.87 14.05
CA PRO A 129 3.17 -6.38 13.87
C PRO A 129 3.74 -6.64 12.48
N SER A 130 3.25 -7.65 11.77
CA SER A 130 3.65 -7.95 10.39
C SER A 130 3.20 -6.90 9.38
N GLU A 131 2.13 -6.16 9.67
CA GLU A 131 1.56 -5.14 8.78
C GLU A 131 2.04 -3.72 9.12
N ARG A 132 2.69 -3.51 10.26
CA ARG A 132 3.21 -2.19 10.68
C ARG A 132 4.45 -1.80 9.88
N ALA A 133 4.67 -0.50 9.70
CA ALA A 133 5.94 0.01 9.16
C ALA A 133 7.11 -0.35 10.10
N GLU A 134 8.29 -0.54 9.53
CA GLU A 134 9.47 -1.07 10.24
C GLU A 134 9.83 -0.23 11.47
N GLY A 135 9.86 1.10 11.36
CA GLY A 135 10.21 1.99 12.48
C GLY A 135 9.18 2.03 13.62
N VAL A 136 7.96 1.52 13.41
CA VAL A 136 6.92 1.44 14.45
C VAL A 136 6.51 0.01 14.81
N ARG A 137 7.26 -1.00 14.34
CA ARG A 137 6.91 -2.41 14.52
C ARG A 137 6.77 -2.79 15.99
N GLU A 138 7.75 -2.41 16.79
CA GLU A 138 7.83 -2.65 18.24
C GLU A 138 7.18 -1.54 19.09
N LEU A 139 6.52 -0.55 18.47
CA LEU A 139 5.85 0.56 19.17
C LEU A 139 6.77 1.39 20.08
N HIS A 140 8.08 1.35 19.85
CA HIS A 140 9.04 2.22 20.54
C HIS A 140 9.03 3.61 19.89
N PHE A 141 8.54 4.61 20.63
CA PHE A 141 8.64 6.01 20.23
C PHE A 141 9.68 6.64 21.16
N GLY A 142 10.96 6.40 20.92
CA GLY A 142 12.04 6.83 21.82
C GLY A 142 13.16 7.55 21.08
N GLY A 143 13.27 8.86 21.27
CA GLY A 143 14.28 9.74 20.66
C GLY A 143 13.76 10.49 19.42
N GLU A 144 14.20 11.74 19.23
CA GLU A 144 13.75 12.61 18.13
C GLU A 144 14.05 12.02 16.73
N GLU A 145 15.13 11.24 16.59
CA GLU A 145 15.48 10.54 15.34
C GLU A 145 14.65 9.27 15.09
N SER A 146 14.10 8.64 16.15
CA SER A 146 13.36 7.36 16.07
C SER A 146 11.88 7.52 15.68
N THR A 147 11.43 8.72 15.34
CA THR A 147 10.00 9.01 15.12
C THR A 147 9.70 9.74 13.83
N THR A 148 10.69 9.82 12.94
CA THR A 148 10.57 10.48 11.64
C THR A 148 10.53 9.44 10.54
N GLU A 149 9.44 9.40 9.80
CA GLU A 149 9.19 8.46 8.70
C GLU A 149 9.01 9.22 7.38
N GLN A 150 9.18 8.55 6.24
CA GLN A 150 8.84 9.14 4.95
C GLN A 150 7.36 8.96 4.64
N ALA A 151 6.70 10.03 4.20
CA ALA A 151 5.35 10.03 3.69
C ALA A 151 5.35 10.81 2.36
N LEU A 152 5.14 10.13 1.23
CA LEU A 152 5.12 10.75 -0.11
C LEU A 152 6.34 11.66 -0.41
N GLY A 153 7.54 11.25 0.03
CA GLY A 153 8.78 11.99 -0.21
C GLY A 153 9.04 13.16 0.75
N VAL A 154 8.15 13.44 1.70
CA VAL A 154 8.41 14.36 2.82
C VAL A 154 8.63 13.58 4.12
N LEU A 155 9.31 14.21 5.08
CA LEU A 155 9.49 13.64 6.40
C LEU A 155 8.23 13.91 7.24
N TRP A 156 7.76 12.93 8.00
CA TRP A 156 6.68 13.07 8.97
C TRP A 156 7.17 12.69 10.36
N ASN A 157 7.17 13.65 11.27
CA ASN A 157 7.43 13.41 12.68
C ASN A 157 6.14 12.96 13.37
N LEU A 158 6.09 11.70 13.79
CA LEU A 158 4.90 11.08 14.37
C LEU A 158 4.55 11.63 15.75
N GLN A 159 5.53 12.08 16.54
CA GLN A 159 5.27 12.59 17.89
C GLN A 159 4.66 13.99 17.85
N ARG A 160 5.21 14.85 17.00
CA ARG A 160 4.78 16.24 16.84
C ARG A 160 3.62 16.38 15.86
N ASP A 161 3.33 15.32 15.12
CA ASP A 161 2.38 15.30 14.00
C ASP A 161 2.67 16.42 13.00
N ALA A 162 3.93 16.51 12.56
CA ALA A 162 4.44 17.60 11.73
C ALA A 162 5.19 17.08 10.52
N LEU A 163 4.93 17.68 9.35
CA LEU A 163 5.69 17.43 8.13
C LEU A 163 6.95 18.30 8.11
N ALA A 164 8.04 17.75 7.59
CA ALA A 164 9.33 18.41 7.47
C ALA A 164 9.98 18.11 6.11
N ILE A 165 10.83 19.04 5.67
CA ILE A 165 11.65 18.91 4.47
C ILE A 165 13.11 18.92 4.93
N LYS A 166 13.91 17.98 4.42
CA LYS A 166 15.35 18.00 4.62
C LYS A 166 15.96 18.93 3.59
N LEU A 167 16.46 20.08 4.06
CA LEU A 167 17.19 21.06 3.26
C LEU A 167 18.66 20.63 3.10
#